data_AF-A0A9W6R8M9-F1
#
_entry.id   AF-A0A9W6R8M9-F1
#
_cell.length_a   1.000
_cell.length_b   1.000
_cell.length_c   1.000
_cell.angle_alpha   90.00
_cell.angle_beta   90.00
_cell.angle_gamma   90.00
#
_symmetry.space_group_name_H-M   'P 1'
#
loop_
_entity.id
_entity.type
_entity.pdbx_description
1 polymer ?
#
loop_
_entity_poly.entity_id
_entity_poly.type
_entity_poly.pdbx_seq_one_letter_code
_entity_poly.pdbx_strand_id
1 'polypeptide(L)'
;MTTPVGGNHNSKCATAKRHACACSGCGGSLHGWEGWVGLAKGSTGERQAKRRGIEETWAKYYKLGSKRSNAHVRGAVTDFARLELAGWLASRDTDKPSDLSRSKSESRRGDEGPAGTATAVPGEPIDKTGVEPAINQDSSAVDLPRPSPIKQVETLAQAMTAETVRRKILTELAIVSPDATEAARQLANHGWCDLFLGLVQVVEKYKTTIDKIPEWGKRIVKQALRDSSIQAKRPMLTDRVIDMVVDNVWSALKGAATGEFPLLGFIDSKATIRSLRILAVFSCPAPEDHDEVREHALKPLADEVAGILTEKTKEWLAKLFKEWMTGEAE
;
A
#
# COMPACT_ATOMS: atom_id res chain seq x y z
N MET A 1 36.84 -11.22 11.48
CA MET A 1 36.05 -11.86 10.41
C MET A 1 34.62 -11.99 10.91
N THR A 2 33.75 -11.05 10.56
CA THR A 2 32.32 -11.08 10.92
C THR A 2 31.61 -12.05 10.00
N THR A 3 30.97 -13.07 10.58
CA THR A 3 30.08 -13.99 9.86
C THR A 3 29.00 -13.18 9.13
N PRO A 4 28.64 -13.55 7.88
CA PRO A 4 27.54 -12.90 7.18
C PRO A 4 26.27 -13.01 8.03
N VAL A 5 25.57 -11.90 8.25
CA VAL A 5 24.22 -11.88 8.85
C VAL A 5 23.25 -12.43 7.79
N GLY A 6 23.38 -13.71 7.48
CA GLY A 6 22.55 -14.48 6.56
C GLY A 6 21.70 -15.46 7.33
N GLY A 7 20.81 -14.97 8.19
CA GLY A 7 19.78 -15.82 8.78
C GLY A 7 18.89 -16.39 7.67
N ASN A 8 18.58 -17.69 7.72
CA ASN A 8 17.69 -18.32 6.75
C ASN A 8 16.32 -17.62 6.76
N HIS A 9 16.00 -16.91 5.67
CA HIS A 9 14.64 -16.46 5.40
C HIS A 9 13.80 -17.70 5.07
N ASN A 10 12.89 -18.08 5.96
CA ASN A 10 11.91 -19.11 5.64
C ASN A 10 10.75 -18.48 4.86
N SER A 11 10.22 -19.18 3.86
CA SER A 11 9.03 -18.75 3.10
C SER A 11 7.80 -18.50 3.99
N LYS A 12 7.81 -19.03 5.22
CA LYS A 12 6.81 -18.79 6.25
C LYS A 12 6.82 -17.35 6.78
N CYS A 13 7.92 -16.61 6.64
CA CYS A 13 8.03 -15.21 7.06
C CYS A 13 7.28 -14.27 6.13
N ALA A 14 7.51 -14.42 4.82
CA ALA A 14 6.82 -13.72 3.75
C ALA A 14 5.28 -13.90 3.81
N THR A 15 4.87 -15.14 4.07
CA THR A 15 3.47 -15.55 4.15
C THR A 15 2.94 -15.58 5.58
N ALA A 16 3.66 -14.98 6.54
CA ALA A 16 3.31 -15.06 7.94
C ALA A 16 1.94 -14.44 8.20
N LYS A 17 1.07 -15.25 8.81
CA LYS A 17 -0.27 -14.83 9.25
C LYS A 17 -0.33 -14.55 10.76
N ARG A 18 0.80 -14.67 11.46
CA ARG A 18 0.91 -14.44 12.90
C ARG A 18 1.52 -13.08 13.17
N HIS A 19 1.12 -12.48 14.26
CA HIS A 19 1.50 -11.13 14.68
C HIS A 19 2.93 -11.00 15.21
N ALA A 20 3.86 -11.88 14.78
CA ALA A 20 5.24 -11.84 15.23
C ALA A 20 6.17 -12.36 14.13
N CYS A 21 7.20 -11.57 13.84
CA CYS A 21 8.32 -11.99 13.02
C CYS A 21 9.52 -12.31 13.91
N ALA A 22 9.99 -13.56 13.88
CA ALA A 22 11.24 -13.96 14.56
C ALA A 22 12.43 -14.02 13.58
N CYS A 23 12.24 -13.64 12.32
CA CYS A 23 13.27 -13.75 11.29
C CYS A 23 14.21 -12.53 11.34
N SER A 24 15.49 -12.75 11.60
CA SER A 24 16.54 -11.74 11.42
C SER A 24 17.00 -11.63 9.97
N GLY A 25 16.77 -12.66 9.14
CA GLY A 25 17.29 -12.76 7.78
C GLY A 25 16.74 -11.72 6.79
N CYS A 26 15.50 -11.26 6.98
CA CYS A 26 14.92 -10.18 6.15
C CYS A 26 14.75 -8.85 6.89
N GLY A 27 15.04 -8.81 8.20
CA GLY A 27 14.73 -7.64 9.03
C GLY A 27 13.25 -7.22 8.98
N GLY A 28 12.35 -8.15 8.64
CA GLY A 28 10.91 -7.93 8.48
C GLY A 28 10.46 -7.26 7.18
N SER A 29 11.35 -6.95 6.24
CA SER A 29 11.00 -6.23 5.00
C SER A 29 9.98 -6.98 4.13
N LEU A 30 9.93 -8.30 4.25
CA LEU A 30 9.00 -9.16 3.50
C LEU A 30 7.82 -9.62 4.36
N HIS A 31 7.76 -9.24 5.64
CA HIS A 31 6.78 -9.79 6.55
C HIS A 31 5.36 -9.31 6.22
N GLY A 32 4.44 -10.28 6.12
CA GLY A 32 3.00 -10.06 6.06
C GLY A 32 2.46 -9.63 4.69
N TRP A 33 3.06 -8.62 4.05
CA TRP A 33 2.48 -8.00 2.86
C TRP A 33 2.39 -8.94 1.66
N GLU A 34 3.39 -9.78 1.40
CA GLU A 34 3.34 -10.76 0.32
C GLU A 34 2.20 -11.77 0.54
N GLY A 35 1.99 -12.19 1.80
CA GLY A 35 0.90 -13.08 2.16
C GLY A 35 -0.50 -12.47 1.91
N TRP A 36 -0.70 -11.20 2.26
CA TRP A 36 -1.98 -10.51 2.06
C TRP A 36 -2.24 -10.14 0.60
N VAL A 37 -1.21 -9.71 -0.13
CA VAL A 37 -1.29 -9.50 -1.59
C VAL A 37 -1.53 -10.82 -2.31
N GLY A 38 -0.86 -11.90 -1.92
CA GLY A 38 -1.11 -13.24 -2.43
C GLY A 38 -2.56 -13.69 -2.22
N LEU A 39 -3.13 -13.39 -1.05
CA LEU A 39 -4.55 -13.65 -0.77
C LEU A 39 -5.51 -12.80 -1.63
N ALA A 40 -5.13 -11.57 -1.96
CA ALA A 40 -5.88 -10.72 -2.89
C ALA A 40 -5.85 -11.31 -4.32
N LYS A 41 -4.70 -11.82 -4.78
CA LYS A 41 -4.56 -12.52 -6.08
C LYS A 41 -5.22 -13.90 -6.11
N GLY A 42 -5.39 -14.51 -4.94
CA GLY A 42 -5.98 -15.83 -4.80
C GLY A 42 -7.47 -15.88 -5.16
N SER A 43 -8.05 -17.05 -4.95
CA SER A 43 -9.47 -17.30 -5.23
C SER A 43 -10.40 -16.64 -4.20
N THR A 44 -11.65 -16.40 -4.61
CA THR A 44 -12.72 -16.00 -3.67
C THR A 44 -12.92 -17.04 -2.56
N GLY A 45 -12.74 -18.33 -2.85
CA GLY A 45 -12.84 -19.41 -1.86
C GLY A 45 -11.81 -19.31 -0.75
N GLU A 46 -10.55 -18.99 -1.06
CA GLU A 46 -9.50 -18.78 -0.04
C GLU A 46 -9.80 -17.59 0.86
N ARG A 47 -10.28 -16.47 0.30
CA ARG A 47 -10.72 -15.30 1.07
C ARG A 47 -11.90 -15.62 1.97
N GLN A 48 -12.89 -16.36 1.48
CA GLN A 48 -14.03 -16.80 2.29
C GLN A 48 -13.62 -17.75 3.41
N ALA A 49 -12.70 -18.68 3.16
CA ALA A 49 -12.17 -19.56 4.19
C ALA A 49 -11.45 -18.78 5.30
N LYS A 50 -10.62 -17.79 4.94
CA LYS A 50 -9.98 -16.89 5.91
C LYS A 50 -11.02 -16.06 6.67
N ARG A 51 -12.09 -15.57 6.00
CA ARG A 51 -13.20 -14.86 6.66
C ARG A 51 -13.83 -15.69 7.76
N ARG A 52 -14.25 -16.93 7.44
CA ARG A 52 -14.88 -17.84 8.42
C ARG A 52 -13.99 -18.07 9.63
N GLY A 53 -12.69 -18.34 9.44
CA GLY A 53 -11.77 -18.54 10.55
C GLY A 53 -11.60 -17.30 11.46
N ILE A 54 -11.66 -16.09 10.89
CA ILE A 54 -11.64 -14.85 11.68
C ILE A 54 -12.95 -14.67 12.45
N GLU A 55 -14.09 -14.91 11.80
CA GLU A 55 -15.42 -14.80 12.42
C GLU A 55 -15.62 -15.83 13.52
N GLU A 56 -15.13 -17.06 13.35
CA GLU A 56 -15.10 -18.10 14.39
C GLU A 56 -14.24 -17.65 15.59
N THR A 57 -13.08 -17.05 15.34
CA THR A 57 -12.21 -16.50 16.40
C THR A 57 -12.93 -15.39 17.15
N TRP A 58 -13.57 -14.46 16.43
CA TRP A 58 -14.38 -13.40 17.03
C TRP A 58 -15.51 -13.99 17.88
N ALA A 59 -16.34 -14.88 17.33
CA ALA A 59 -17.47 -15.49 18.03
C ALA A 59 -17.03 -16.27 19.28
N LYS A 60 -15.88 -16.94 19.23
CA LYS A 60 -15.33 -17.70 20.35
C LYS A 60 -14.86 -16.82 21.51
N TYR A 61 -14.20 -15.70 21.20
CA TYR A 61 -13.49 -14.91 22.22
C TYR A 61 -14.17 -13.59 22.57
N TYR A 62 -15.05 -13.06 21.72
CA TYR A 62 -15.78 -11.82 21.99
C TYR A 62 -16.93 -12.10 22.96
N LYS A 63 -16.90 -11.40 24.10
CA LYS A 63 -17.97 -11.42 25.10
C LYS A 63 -18.51 -10.02 25.26
N LEU A 64 -19.79 -9.83 24.91
CA LEU A 64 -20.48 -8.56 25.08
C LEU A 64 -20.44 -8.14 26.57
N GLY A 65 -20.13 -6.87 26.83
CA GLY A 65 -20.03 -6.33 28.20
C GLY A 65 -18.72 -6.64 28.94
N SER A 66 -17.78 -7.37 28.33
CA SER A 66 -16.43 -7.50 28.91
C SER A 66 -15.73 -6.14 28.92
N LYS A 67 -15.31 -5.68 30.11
CA LYS A 67 -14.55 -4.42 30.28
C LYS A 67 -13.19 -4.42 29.59
N ARG A 68 -12.67 -5.59 29.19
CA ARG A 68 -11.40 -5.70 28.48
C ARG A 68 -11.56 -6.60 27.26
N SER A 69 -11.16 -6.10 26.11
CA SER A 69 -10.92 -6.93 24.93
C SER A 69 -9.62 -7.71 25.13
N ASN A 70 -9.65 -9.02 24.86
CA ASN A 70 -8.43 -9.82 24.90
C ASN A 70 -7.66 -9.68 23.57
N ALA A 71 -6.38 -10.05 23.57
CA ALA A 71 -5.54 -9.95 22.39
C ALA A 71 -6.11 -10.71 21.18
N HIS A 72 -6.78 -11.85 21.38
CA HIS A 72 -7.39 -12.62 20.29
C HIS A 72 -8.51 -11.86 19.58
N VAL A 73 -9.38 -11.19 20.34
CA VAL A 73 -10.48 -10.37 19.80
C VAL A 73 -9.92 -9.20 19.00
N ARG A 74 -8.94 -8.48 19.56
CA ARG A 74 -8.34 -7.33 18.87
C ARG A 74 -7.61 -7.75 17.59
N GLY A 75 -6.81 -8.81 17.66
CA GLY A 75 -6.15 -9.39 16.49
C GLY A 75 -7.15 -9.82 15.42
N ALA A 76 -8.23 -10.51 15.79
CA ALA A 76 -9.28 -10.95 14.85
C ALA A 76 -9.91 -9.77 14.08
N VAL A 77 -10.21 -8.65 14.75
CA VAL A 77 -10.78 -7.47 14.07
C VAL A 77 -9.79 -6.87 13.08
N THR A 78 -8.52 -6.72 13.46
CA THR A 78 -7.51 -6.18 12.55
C THR A 78 -7.21 -7.11 11.38
N ASP A 79 -7.28 -8.43 11.59
CA ASP A 79 -7.20 -9.43 10.53
C ASP A 79 -8.42 -9.40 9.59
N PHE A 80 -9.59 -9.08 10.12
CA PHE A 80 -10.80 -8.86 9.31
C PHE A 80 -10.65 -7.63 8.42
N ALA A 81 -10.13 -6.51 8.95
CA ALA A 81 -9.82 -5.32 8.17
C ALA A 81 -8.81 -5.62 7.06
N ARG A 82 -7.72 -6.36 7.35
CA ARG A 82 -6.76 -6.81 6.33
C ARG A 82 -7.39 -7.67 5.24
N LEU A 83 -8.29 -8.56 5.62
CA LEU A 83 -9.02 -9.39 4.66
C LEU A 83 -9.89 -8.54 3.72
N GLU A 84 -10.51 -7.48 4.24
CA GLU A 84 -11.30 -6.55 3.41
C GLU A 84 -10.43 -5.71 2.49
N LEU A 85 -9.28 -5.23 2.97
CA LEU A 85 -8.27 -4.60 2.10
C LEU A 85 -7.85 -5.53 0.96
N ALA A 86 -7.57 -6.81 1.26
CA ALA A 86 -7.23 -7.80 0.25
C ALA A 86 -8.40 -8.08 -0.71
N GLY A 87 -9.63 -8.11 -0.21
CA GLY A 87 -10.84 -8.24 -1.03
C GLY A 87 -11.06 -7.06 -1.98
N TRP A 88 -10.83 -5.83 -1.49
CA TRP A 88 -10.91 -4.61 -2.30
C TRP A 88 -9.83 -4.57 -3.39
N LEU A 89 -8.59 -4.96 -3.07
CA LEU A 89 -7.53 -5.09 -4.07
C LEU A 89 -7.91 -6.09 -5.16
N ALA A 90 -8.51 -7.23 -4.79
CA ALA A 90 -8.94 -8.26 -5.73
C ALA A 90 -10.05 -7.77 -6.68
N SER A 91 -11.06 -7.06 -6.15
CA SER A 91 -12.19 -6.60 -6.97
C SER A 91 -11.81 -5.52 -7.97
N ARG A 92 -10.71 -4.78 -7.72
CA ARG A 92 -10.22 -3.73 -8.62
C ARG A 92 -9.19 -4.21 -9.64
N ASP A 93 -8.73 -5.45 -9.54
CA ASP A 93 -7.87 -6.07 -10.55
C ASP A 93 -8.70 -6.71 -11.67
N THR A 94 -9.95 -7.08 -11.39
CA THR A 94 -10.90 -7.66 -12.35
C THR A 94 -11.57 -6.63 -13.26
N ASP A 95 -11.44 -5.33 -12.96
CA ASP A 95 -11.94 -4.22 -13.80
C ASP A 95 -11.10 -4.03 -15.09
N LYS A 96 -10.23 -5.00 -15.45
CA LYS A 96 -9.63 -5.02 -16.79
C LYS A 96 -10.76 -5.06 -17.83
N PRO A 97 -10.73 -4.20 -18.85
CA PRO A 97 -11.55 -4.42 -20.03
C PRO A 97 -11.23 -5.83 -20.52
N SER A 98 -12.19 -6.74 -20.42
CA SER A 98 -12.10 -8.02 -21.10
C SER A 98 -11.86 -7.69 -22.56
N ASP A 99 -10.66 -7.98 -23.05
CA ASP A 99 -10.32 -7.81 -24.45
C ASP A 99 -11.48 -8.30 -25.30
N LEU A 100 -12.04 -7.39 -26.10
CA LEU A 100 -13.01 -7.64 -27.16
C LEU A 100 -12.39 -8.48 -28.31
N SER A 101 -11.35 -9.28 -28.04
CA SER A 101 -10.70 -10.17 -28.99
C SER A 101 -11.34 -11.56 -29.01
N ARG A 102 -12.68 -11.62 -28.99
CA ARG A 102 -13.40 -12.87 -29.31
C ARG A 102 -14.76 -12.65 -29.96
N SER A 103 -14.79 -11.96 -31.10
CA SER A 103 -15.77 -12.20 -32.17
C SER A 103 -15.48 -11.38 -33.42
N LYS A 104 -14.47 -11.78 -34.20
CA LYS A 104 -14.41 -11.43 -35.63
C LYS A 104 -13.82 -12.59 -36.43
N SER A 105 -14.54 -13.69 -36.40
CA SER A 105 -14.36 -14.78 -37.35
C SER A 105 -15.71 -15.44 -37.60
N GLU A 106 -16.62 -14.72 -38.26
CA GLU A 106 -17.66 -15.32 -39.10
C GLU A 106 -18.31 -14.27 -39.99
N SER A 107 -18.58 -14.69 -41.22
CA SER A 107 -19.23 -13.96 -42.32
C SER A 107 -18.40 -12.92 -43.10
N ARG A 108 -17.49 -13.42 -43.94
CA ARG A 108 -17.24 -12.84 -45.28
C ARG A 108 -18.21 -13.47 -46.28
N ARG A 109 -19.21 -12.70 -46.69
CA ARG A 109 -20.02 -12.75 -47.94
C ARG A 109 -20.77 -11.41 -47.93
N GLY A 110 -20.87 -10.55 -48.93
CA GLY A 110 -20.48 -10.43 -50.34
C GLY A 110 -21.08 -9.07 -50.80
N ASP A 111 -20.85 -8.68 -52.05
CA ASP A 111 -21.51 -7.58 -52.81
C ASP A 111 -21.05 -6.11 -52.65
N GLU A 112 -20.11 -5.73 -53.51
CA GLU A 112 -20.28 -4.90 -54.73
C GLU A 112 -21.31 -3.72 -54.76
N GLY A 113 -20.78 -2.50 -54.60
CA GLY A 113 -20.99 -1.26 -55.42
C GLY A 113 -22.39 -0.61 -55.59
N PRO A 114 -22.51 0.55 -56.29
CA PRO A 114 -21.55 1.64 -56.54
C PRO A 114 -22.10 3.08 -56.33
N ALA A 115 -21.19 4.06 -56.43
CA ALA A 115 -21.28 5.44 -56.97
C ALA A 115 -22.54 6.32 -56.76
N GLY A 116 -22.31 7.52 -56.21
CA GLY A 116 -23.21 8.68 -56.27
C GLY A 116 -22.46 10.00 -56.15
N THR A 117 -22.63 10.86 -57.15
CA THR A 117 -21.87 12.07 -57.50
C THR A 117 -22.61 13.36 -57.11
N ALA A 118 -21.86 14.48 -57.05
CA ALA A 118 -22.27 15.90 -57.12
C ALA A 118 -22.96 16.50 -55.86
N THR A 119 -22.80 17.78 -55.49
CA THR A 119 -22.63 19.00 -56.30
C THR A 119 -22.06 20.15 -55.44
N ALA A 120 -21.29 21.04 -56.08
CA ALA A 120 -20.81 22.31 -55.54
C ALA A 120 -21.77 23.48 -55.89
N VAL A 121 -21.92 24.47 -55.01
CA VAL A 121 -22.40 25.84 -55.32
C VAL A 121 -21.69 26.87 -54.40
N PRO A 122 -21.41 28.12 -54.86
CA PRO A 122 -20.46 29.07 -54.23
C PRO A 122 -21.06 30.37 -53.63
N GLY A 123 -20.23 31.13 -52.88
CA GLY A 123 -20.32 32.59 -52.59
C GLY A 123 -20.79 32.98 -51.18
N GLU A 124 -19.92 33.37 -50.23
CA GLU A 124 -19.48 34.75 -49.84
C GLU A 124 -20.50 35.57 -48.99
N PRO A 125 -20.14 36.59 -48.16
CA PRO A 125 -18.85 36.96 -47.55
C PRO A 125 -18.91 37.29 -46.02
N ILE A 126 -17.74 37.18 -45.38
CA ILE A 126 -17.13 37.97 -44.27
C ILE A 126 -18.05 38.78 -43.34
N ASP A 127 -18.05 38.42 -42.04
CA ASP A 127 -18.15 39.40 -40.95
C ASP A 127 -17.11 39.13 -39.86
N LYS A 128 -16.44 40.20 -39.41
CA LYS A 128 -15.32 40.23 -38.49
C LYS A 128 -15.83 40.67 -37.12
N THR A 129 -15.89 39.77 -36.16
CA THR A 129 -15.93 40.16 -34.74
C THR A 129 -14.99 39.28 -33.92
N GLY A 130 -14.17 39.95 -33.11
CA GLY A 130 -13.03 39.39 -32.41
C GLY A 130 -13.41 38.29 -31.42
N VAL A 131 -12.68 37.17 -31.53
CA VAL A 131 -12.66 36.11 -30.53
C VAL A 131 -11.20 35.96 -30.10
N GLU A 132 -10.98 36.07 -28.79
CA GLU A 132 -9.72 35.83 -28.10
C GLU A 132 -9.11 34.47 -28.49
N PRO A 133 -7.78 34.32 -28.49
CA PRO A 133 -7.17 33.04 -28.81
C PRO A 133 -7.49 32.04 -27.69
N ALA A 134 -8.49 31.20 -27.95
CA ALA A 134 -8.65 29.92 -27.26
C ALA A 134 -7.37 29.12 -27.49
N ILE A 135 -6.56 29.03 -26.44
CA ILE A 135 -5.45 28.10 -26.36
C ILE A 135 -6.08 26.71 -26.43
N ASN A 136 -6.07 26.12 -27.63
CA ASN A 136 -6.36 24.71 -27.84
C ASN A 136 -5.33 23.90 -27.04
N GLN A 137 -5.65 23.61 -25.79
CA GLN A 137 -5.07 22.50 -25.05
C GLN A 137 -5.68 21.21 -25.59
N ASP A 138 -5.38 20.91 -26.85
CA ASP A 138 -5.47 19.56 -27.37
C ASP A 138 -4.21 18.81 -26.93
N SER A 139 -4.05 18.70 -25.60
CA SER A 139 -3.16 17.74 -25.00
C SER A 139 -3.94 16.45 -24.88
N SER A 140 -4.02 15.70 -25.97
CA SER A 140 -4.23 14.26 -25.95
C SER A 140 -3.03 13.62 -25.25
N ALA A 141 -2.96 13.83 -23.93
CA ALA A 141 -2.12 13.04 -23.06
C ALA A 141 -2.58 11.60 -23.28
N VAL A 142 -1.71 10.81 -23.90
CA VAL A 142 -1.86 9.36 -24.00
C VAL A 142 -2.20 8.89 -22.59
N ASP A 143 -3.45 8.47 -22.38
CA ASP A 143 -3.95 8.00 -21.09
C ASP A 143 -3.29 6.64 -20.84
N LEU A 144 -2.02 6.69 -20.42
CA LEU A 144 -1.23 5.51 -20.15
C LEU A 144 -1.95 4.74 -19.06
N PRO A 145 -2.21 3.43 -19.27
CA PRO A 145 -3.07 2.67 -18.38
C PRO A 145 -2.48 2.69 -16.98
N ARG A 146 -3.20 3.35 -16.07
CA ARG A 146 -2.85 3.44 -14.67
C ARG A 146 -2.75 2.01 -14.10
N PRO A 147 -1.67 1.66 -13.38
CA PRO A 147 -1.54 0.32 -12.82
C PRO A 147 -2.71 0.01 -11.89
N SER A 148 -3.19 -1.24 -11.85
CA SER A 148 -4.25 -1.65 -10.92
C SER A 148 -3.82 -1.42 -9.47
N PRO A 149 -4.74 -1.24 -8.51
CA PRO A 149 -4.38 -0.97 -7.11
C PRO A 149 -3.46 -2.04 -6.51
N ILE A 150 -3.66 -3.32 -6.87
CA ILE A 150 -2.77 -4.39 -6.42
C ILE A 150 -1.36 -4.23 -6.98
N LYS A 151 -1.22 -3.87 -8.26
CA LYS A 151 0.08 -3.61 -8.87
C LYS A 151 0.77 -2.38 -8.28
N GLN A 152 0.02 -1.35 -7.89
CA GLN A 152 0.54 -0.17 -7.18
C GLN A 152 1.15 -0.56 -5.83
N VAL A 153 0.42 -1.34 -5.01
CA VAL A 153 0.89 -1.85 -3.72
C VAL A 153 2.15 -2.69 -3.89
N GLU A 154 2.17 -3.62 -4.85
CA GLU A 154 3.34 -4.46 -5.12
C GLU A 154 4.55 -3.66 -5.58
N THR A 155 4.36 -2.71 -6.49
CA THR A 155 5.46 -1.91 -7.05
C THR A 155 6.11 -1.07 -5.95
N LEU A 156 5.32 -0.46 -5.08
CA LEU A 156 5.82 0.31 -3.93
C LEU A 156 6.55 -0.60 -2.93
N ALA A 157 5.98 -1.76 -2.59
CA ALA A 157 6.63 -2.71 -1.71
C ALA A 157 7.98 -3.17 -2.27
N GLN A 158 7.99 -3.64 -3.52
CA GLN A 158 9.18 -4.13 -4.20
C GLN A 158 10.27 -3.05 -4.29
N ALA A 159 9.93 -1.80 -4.60
CA ALA A 159 10.90 -0.70 -4.65
C ALA A 159 11.62 -0.48 -3.30
N MET A 160 10.92 -0.68 -2.18
CA MET A 160 11.47 -0.45 -0.84
C MET A 160 12.09 -1.70 -0.21
N THR A 161 11.65 -2.89 -0.62
CA THR A 161 12.01 -4.16 0.02
C THR A 161 12.77 -5.10 -0.93
N ALA A 162 13.16 -4.62 -2.11
CA ALA A 162 13.97 -5.36 -3.07
C ALA A 162 15.22 -5.96 -2.41
N GLU A 163 15.66 -7.07 -2.96
CA GLU A 163 16.80 -7.83 -2.48
C GLU A 163 18.07 -6.97 -2.29
N THR A 164 18.33 -6.07 -3.24
CA THR A 164 19.47 -5.15 -3.22
C THR A 164 19.39 -4.17 -2.04
N VAL A 165 18.23 -3.55 -1.84
CA VAL A 165 17.96 -2.61 -0.73
C VAL A 165 18.07 -3.32 0.61
N ARG A 166 17.41 -4.48 0.72
CA ARG A 166 17.40 -5.31 1.93
C ARG A 166 18.81 -5.75 2.32
N ARG A 167 19.60 -6.26 1.38
CA ARG A 167 20.98 -6.67 1.63
C ARG A 167 21.84 -5.49 2.07
N LYS A 168 21.65 -4.32 1.45
CA LYS A 168 22.37 -3.10 1.81
C LYS A 168 22.06 -2.67 3.25
N ILE A 169 20.78 -2.62 3.62
CA ILE A 169 20.35 -2.32 5.00
C ILE A 169 20.95 -3.31 6.00
N LEU A 170 20.86 -4.62 5.75
CA LEU A 170 21.40 -5.63 6.67
C LEU A 170 22.93 -5.56 6.80
N THR A 171 23.62 -5.21 5.71
CA THR A 171 25.08 -5.01 5.73
C THR A 171 25.44 -3.77 6.54
N GLU A 172 24.73 -2.66 6.36
CA GLU A 172 24.99 -1.42 7.10
C GLU A 172 24.60 -1.54 8.58
N LEU A 173 23.58 -2.34 8.92
CA LEU A 173 23.26 -2.66 10.32
C LEU A 173 24.44 -3.25 11.07
N ALA A 174 25.23 -4.12 10.42
CA ALA A 174 26.45 -4.69 11.01
C ALA A 174 27.54 -3.65 11.32
N ILE A 175 27.44 -2.46 10.72
CA ILE A 175 28.36 -1.35 10.92
C ILE A 175 27.82 -0.36 11.97
N VAL A 176 26.52 -0.07 11.93
CA VAL A 176 25.92 1.01 12.74
C VAL A 176 25.32 0.55 14.06
N SER A 177 25.07 -0.75 14.23
CA SER A 177 24.51 -1.33 15.46
C SER A 177 25.52 -2.23 16.17
N PRO A 178 25.64 -2.15 17.51
CA PRO A 178 26.43 -3.12 18.28
C PRO A 178 25.83 -4.53 18.24
N ASP A 179 24.51 -4.65 18.01
CA ASP A 179 23.82 -5.92 17.77
C ASP A 179 22.93 -5.79 16.52
N ALA A 180 23.49 -6.16 15.38
CA ALA A 180 22.80 -6.10 14.10
C ALA A 180 21.64 -7.10 13.99
N THR A 181 21.74 -8.24 14.69
CA THR A 181 20.69 -9.26 14.66
C THR A 181 19.46 -8.77 15.42
N GLU A 182 19.66 -8.20 16.61
CA GLU A 182 18.57 -7.64 17.39
C GLU A 182 18.01 -6.36 16.74
N ALA A 183 18.85 -5.50 16.17
CA ALA A 183 18.37 -4.36 15.38
C ALA A 183 17.48 -4.82 14.20
N ALA A 184 17.87 -5.88 13.48
CA ALA A 184 17.05 -6.46 12.41
C ALA A 184 15.73 -7.05 12.93
N ARG A 185 15.74 -7.72 14.10
CA ARG A 185 14.51 -8.22 14.75
C ARG A 185 13.60 -7.07 15.15
N GLN A 186 14.14 -5.97 15.65
CA GLN A 186 13.36 -4.80 16.03
C GLN A 186 12.83 -4.01 14.83
N LEU A 187 13.55 -3.96 13.71
CA LEU A 187 12.98 -3.50 12.43
C LEU A 187 11.80 -4.38 12.01
N ALA A 188 11.90 -5.69 12.20
CA ALA A 188 10.80 -6.61 11.93
C ALA A 188 9.62 -6.44 12.91
N ASN A 189 9.88 -5.88 14.08
CA ASN A 189 8.89 -5.56 15.08
C ASN A 189 8.40 -4.10 14.91
N HIS A 190 7.54 -3.87 13.92
CA HIS A 190 6.90 -2.58 13.61
C HIS A 190 7.75 -1.50 12.90
N GLY A 191 9.05 -1.70 12.67
CA GLY A 191 9.88 -0.68 12.00
C GLY A 191 9.42 -0.35 10.57
N TRP A 192 8.98 -1.35 9.81
CA TRP A 192 8.50 -1.14 8.43
C TRP A 192 7.15 -0.42 8.35
N CYS A 193 6.20 -0.71 9.24
CA CYS A 193 4.93 0.00 9.22
C CYS A 193 5.09 1.46 9.67
N ASP A 194 5.96 1.78 10.63
CA ASP A 194 6.32 3.17 10.92
C ASP A 194 6.93 3.88 9.72
N LEU A 195 7.83 3.20 9.01
CA LEU A 195 8.46 3.74 7.80
C LEU A 195 7.42 4.08 6.73
N PHE A 196 6.48 3.16 6.45
CA PHE A 196 5.42 3.41 5.47
C PHE A 196 4.51 4.56 5.91
N LEU A 197 4.18 4.68 7.19
CA LEU A 197 3.39 5.80 7.72
C LEU A 197 4.16 7.12 7.66
N GLY A 198 5.46 7.12 7.94
CA GLY A 198 6.31 8.30 7.76
C GLY A 198 6.30 8.76 6.30
N LEU A 199 6.33 7.84 5.33
CA LEU A 199 6.17 8.16 3.91
C LEU A 199 4.77 8.71 3.58
N VAL A 200 3.70 8.16 4.18
CA VAL A 200 2.34 8.72 4.05
C VAL A 200 2.32 10.19 4.46
N GLN A 201 2.81 10.50 5.66
CA GLN A 201 2.83 11.86 6.20
C GLN A 201 3.62 12.84 5.31
N VAL A 202 4.74 12.37 4.74
CA VAL A 202 5.51 13.14 3.78
C VAL A 202 4.67 13.43 2.53
N VAL A 203 4.10 12.41 1.89
CA VAL A 203 3.32 12.59 0.65
C VAL A 203 2.10 13.49 0.90
N GLU A 204 1.42 13.36 2.05
CA GLU A 204 0.32 14.23 2.45
C GLU A 204 0.74 15.69 2.62
N LYS A 205 1.89 15.93 3.24
CA LYS A 205 2.40 17.29 3.48
C LYS A 205 2.70 18.03 2.18
N TYR A 206 3.33 17.36 1.22
CA TYR A 206 3.73 18.01 -0.03
C TYR A 206 2.70 17.87 -1.16
N LYS A 207 1.73 16.96 -1.03
CA LYS A 207 0.68 16.69 -2.03
C LYS A 207 1.23 16.42 -3.43
N THR A 208 2.41 15.79 -3.52
CA THR A 208 3.14 15.55 -4.78
C THR A 208 3.71 14.13 -4.81
N THR A 209 4.25 13.72 -5.96
CA THR A 209 4.91 12.42 -6.14
C THR A 209 6.27 12.39 -5.43
N ILE A 210 6.69 11.21 -4.97
CA ILE A 210 7.85 11.05 -4.07
C ILE A 210 9.17 11.56 -4.68
N ASP A 211 9.35 11.42 -5.98
CA ASP A 211 10.51 11.92 -6.72
C ASP A 211 10.66 13.46 -6.61
N LYS A 212 9.54 14.18 -6.52
CA LYS A 212 9.51 15.65 -6.40
C LYS A 212 9.67 16.14 -4.97
N ILE A 213 9.66 15.24 -3.99
CA ILE A 213 9.77 15.62 -2.59
C ILE A 213 11.24 15.94 -2.26
N PRO A 214 11.55 17.12 -1.71
CA PRO A 214 12.93 17.48 -1.43
C PRO A 214 13.56 16.59 -0.34
N GLU A 215 14.90 16.48 -0.34
CA GLU A 215 15.65 15.59 0.56
C GLU A 215 15.36 15.82 2.05
N TRP A 216 15.06 17.06 2.44
CA TRP A 216 14.72 17.40 3.81
C TRP A 216 13.37 16.82 4.27
N GLY A 217 12.55 16.29 3.34
CA GLY A 217 11.35 15.50 3.63
C GLY A 217 11.63 14.23 4.43
N LYS A 218 12.83 13.62 4.29
CA LYS A 218 13.26 12.47 5.09
C LYS A 218 13.17 12.70 6.60
N ARG A 219 13.30 13.96 7.05
CA ARG A 219 13.19 14.31 8.48
C ARG A 219 11.83 13.94 9.07
N ILE A 220 10.77 14.02 8.28
CA ILE A 220 9.42 13.63 8.72
C ILE A 220 9.34 12.12 8.91
N VAL A 221 9.88 11.35 7.96
CA VAL A 221 9.94 9.87 8.07
C VAL A 221 10.75 9.46 9.30
N LYS A 222 11.94 10.04 9.48
CA LYS A 222 12.81 9.79 10.64
C LYS A 222 12.10 10.11 11.95
N GLN A 223 11.36 11.22 12.00
CA GLN A 223 10.59 11.60 13.18
C GLN A 223 9.46 10.60 13.47
N ALA A 224 8.73 10.13 12.46
CA ALA A 224 7.69 9.13 12.63
C ALA A 224 8.22 7.82 13.26
N LEU A 225 9.41 7.35 12.88
CA LEU A 225 10.02 6.18 13.52
C LEU A 225 10.43 6.44 14.98
N ARG A 226 10.93 7.64 15.28
CA ARG A 226 11.37 8.04 16.64
C ARG A 226 10.20 8.17 17.60
N ASP A 227 9.09 8.73 17.12
CA ASP A 227 7.92 9.03 17.94
C ASP A 227 6.92 7.88 18.03
N SER A 228 7.18 6.77 17.33
CA SER A 228 6.32 5.58 17.35
C SER A 228 6.01 5.13 18.78
N SER A 229 4.74 4.87 19.04
CA SER A 229 4.21 4.31 20.30
C SER A 229 4.90 3.00 20.72
N ILE A 230 5.55 2.32 19.77
CA ILE A 230 6.24 1.04 19.99
C ILE A 230 7.75 1.23 20.18
N GLN A 231 8.29 2.44 20.03
CA GLN A 231 9.73 2.70 20.10
C GLN A 231 10.36 2.27 21.42
N ALA A 232 9.66 2.37 22.55
CA ALA A 232 10.14 1.88 23.85
C ALA A 232 10.46 0.36 23.87
N LYS A 233 9.84 -0.42 22.97
CA LYS A 233 10.10 -1.86 22.81
C LYS A 233 11.23 -2.15 21.82
N ARG A 234 11.90 -1.11 21.29
CA ARG A 234 12.89 -1.21 20.21
C ARG A 234 14.18 -0.42 20.50
N PRO A 235 14.88 -0.71 21.61
CA PRO A 235 16.05 0.05 22.02
C PRO A 235 17.24 -0.01 21.04
N MET A 236 17.30 -1.01 20.15
CA MET A 236 18.34 -1.12 19.12
C MET A 236 18.02 -0.29 17.87
N LEU A 237 16.79 0.21 17.70
CA LEU A 237 16.47 1.20 16.67
C LEU A 237 16.88 2.61 17.13
N THR A 238 18.19 2.78 17.32
CA THR A 238 18.80 4.06 17.65
C THR A 238 18.64 5.07 16.51
N ASP A 239 18.89 6.35 16.77
CA ASP A 239 18.86 7.39 15.75
C ASP A 239 19.74 7.07 14.54
N ARG A 240 20.92 6.48 14.78
CA ARG A 240 21.84 6.10 13.71
C ARG A 240 21.28 4.98 12.83
N VAL A 241 20.59 4.00 13.44
CA VAL A 241 19.92 2.92 12.71
C VAL A 241 18.74 3.47 11.91
N ILE A 242 17.90 4.31 12.53
CA ILE A 242 16.75 4.95 11.87
C ILE A 242 17.22 5.80 10.69
N ASP A 243 18.25 6.62 10.89
CA ASP A 243 18.80 7.47 9.83
C ASP A 243 19.25 6.63 8.64
N MET A 244 20.04 5.59 8.89
CA MET A 244 20.54 4.67 7.87
C MET A 244 19.40 3.99 7.10
N VAL A 245 18.39 3.45 7.80
CA VAL A 245 17.29 2.73 7.15
C VAL A 245 16.47 3.67 6.28
N VAL A 246 16.12 4.85 6.81
CA VAL A 246 15.35 5.85 6.05
C VAL A 246 16.15 6.33 4.84
N ASP A 247 17.44 6.62 4.98
CA ASP A 247 18.27 7.09 3.88
C ASP A 247 18.37 6.04 2.75
N ASN A 248 18.51 4.75 3.09
CA ASN A 248 18.53 3.66 2.12
C ASN A 248 17.19 3.46 1.41
N VAL A 249 16.08 3.41 2.15
CA VAL A 249 14.74 3.21 1.56
C VAL A 249 14.34 4.42 0.72
N TRP A 250 14.63 5.63 1.18
CA TRP A 250 14.34 6.86 0.42
C TRP A 250 15.12 6.91 -0.90
N SER A 251 16.42 6.58 -0.85
CA SER A 251 17.24 6.52 -2.07
C SER A 251 16.72 5.47 -3.05
N ALA A 252 16.32 4.30 -2.56
CA ALA A 252 15.76 3.24 -3.39
C ALA A 252 14.44 3.68 -4.04
N LEU A 253 13.55 4.30 -3.28
CA LEU A 253 12.25 4.74 -3.75
C LEU A 253 12.36 5.85 -4.81
N LYS A 254 13.27 6.81 -4.61
CA LYS A 254 13.55 7.84 -5.63
C LYS A 254 14.20 7.25 -6.88
N GLY A 255 15.18 6.37 -6.72
CA GLY A 255 15.82 5.70 -7.85
C GLY A 255 14.86 4.84 -8.66
N ALA A 256 13.93 4.15 -7.98
CA ALA A 256 12.88 3.36 -8.60
C ALA A 256 11.92 4.23 -9.43
N ALA A 257 11.53 5.39 -8.91
CA ALA A 257 10.66 6.33 -9.62
C ALA A 257 11.28 6.90 -10.90
N THR A 258 12.61 7.01 -10.96
CA THR A 258 13.36 7.50 -12.13
C THR A 258 13.94 6.38 -13.01
N GLY A 259 13.70 5.11 -12.68
CA GLY A 259 14.45 3.98 -13.23
C GLY A 259 13.63 2.69 -13.32
N GLU A 260 14.05 1.66 -12.56
CA GLU A 260 13.59 0.27 -12.68
C GLU A 260 12.07 0.06 -12.52
N PHE A 261 11.35 1.02 -11.94
CA PHE A 261 9.90 0.97 -11.76
C PHE A 261 9.23 2.24 -12.30
N PRO A 262 9.16 2.44 -13.63
CA PRO A 262 8.53 3.62 -14.24
C PRO A 262 7.07 3.77 -13.81
N LEU A 263 6.42 2.64 -13.47
CA LEU A 263 5.06 2.59 -12.93
C LEU A 263 4.87 3.48 -11.69
N LEU A 264 5.91 3.72 -10.89
CA LEU A 264 5.83 4.63 -9.74
C LEU A 264 5.60 6.08 -10.15
N GLY A 265 6.15 6.52 -11.29
CA GLY A 265 5.93 7.85 -11.84
C GLY A 265 4.49 8.10 -12.29
N PHE A 266 3.70 7.03 -12.48
CA PHE A 266 2.29 7.09 -12.90
C PHE A 266 1.30 6.94 -11.73
N ILE A 267 1.80 6.79 -10.49
CA ILE A 267 0.94 6.73 -9.31
C ILE A 267 0.76 8.16 -8.78
N ASP A 268 -0.47 8.69 -8.86
CA ASP A 268 -0.78 9.97 -8.22
C ASP A 268 -0.62 9.89 -6.69
N SER A 269 -0.47 11.04 -6.06
CA SER A 269 -0.24 11.14 -4.61
C SER A 269 -1.34 10.45 -3.78
N LYS A 270 -2.60 10.47 -4.22
CA LYS A 270 -3.71 9.81 -3.53
C LYS A 270 -3.58 8.29 -3.56
N ALA A 271 -3.24 7.70 -4.70
CA ALA A 271 -2.97 6.28 -4.79
C ALA A 271 -1.69 5.89 -4.04
N THR A 272 -0.64 6.70 -4.10
CA THR A 272 0.58 6.46 -3.31
C THR A 272 0.26 6.39 -1.83
N ILE A 273 -0.49 7.38 -1.30
CA ILE A 273 -0.93 7.39 0.11
C ILE A 273 -1.74 6.13 0.44
N ARG A 274 -2.74 5.78 -0.39
CA ARG A 274 -3.56 4.58 -0.16
C ARG A 274 -2.70 3.32 -0.13
N SER A 275 -1.83 3.13 -1.12
CA SER A 275 -0.97 1.95 -1.20
C SER A 275 -0.01 1.86 -0.02
N LEU A 276 0.58 2.98 0.42
CA LEU A 276 1.44 3.01 1.60
C LEU A 276 0.67 2.68 2.89
N ARG A 277 -0.56 3.18 3.06
CA ARG A 277 -1.42 2.80 4.19
C ARG A 277 -1.76 1.31 4.17
N ILE A 278 -2.11 0.76 3.01
CA ILE A 278 -2.35 -0.69 2.85
C ILE A 278 -1.09 -1.49 3.24
N LEU A 279 0.09 -1.06 2.77
CA LEU A 279 1.36 -1.70 3.14
C LEU A 279 1.65 -1.61 4.64
N ALA A 280 1.39 -0.46 5.27
CA ALA A 280 1.52 -0.32 6.72
C ALA A 280 0.65 -1.34 7.48
N VAL A 281 -0.61 -1.51 7.07
CA VAL A 281 -1.53 -2.47 7.71
C VAL A 281 -1.12 -3.92 7.45
N PHE A 282 -0.68 -4.24 6.24
CA PHE A 282 -0.28 -5.60 5.87
C PHE A 282 1.05 -6.02 6.48
N SER A 283 2.00 -5.10 6.65
CA SER A 283 3.34 -5.38 7.20
C SER A 283 3.44 -5.23 8.71
N CYS A 284 2.52 -4.50 9.35
CA CYS A 284 2.51 -4.37 10.80
C CYS A 284 2.33 -5.77 11.44
N PRO A 285 3.15 -6.24 12.38
CA PRO A 285 2.90 -7.53 13.00
C PRO A 285 1.60 -7.51 13.82
N ALA A 286 1.39 -6.49 14.66
CA ALA A 286 0.21 -6.35 15.50
C ALA A 286 -0.46 -4.97 15.35
N PRO A 287 -1.29 -4.72 14.31
CA PRO A 287 -1.99 -3.44 14.15
C PRO A 287 -2.82 -3.06 15.38
N GLU A 288 -3.34 -4.06 16.09
CA GLU A 288 -4.14 -3.88 17.30
C GLU A 288 -3.38 -3.27 18.48
N ASP A 289 -2.04 -3.33 18.46
CA ASP A 289 -1.16 -2.79 19.48
C ASP A 289 -0.27 -1.65 18.93
N HIS A 290 -0.57 -1.15 17.72
CA HIS A 290 0.17 -0.10 17.05
C HIS A 290 -0.72 1.11 16.71
N ASP A 291 -0.67 2.13 17.55
CA ASP A 291 -1.61 3.27 17.52
C ASP A 291 -1.53 4.04 16.20
N GLU A 292 -0.32 4.29 15.70
CA GLU A 292 -0.07 5.01 14.46
C GLU A 292 -0.65 4.26 13.25
N VAL A 293 -0.61 2.92 13.22
CA VAL A 293 -1.23 2.13 12.14
C VAL A 293 -2.75 2.23 12.20
N ARG A 294 -3.34 2.28 13.40
CA ARG A 294 -4.79 2.41 13.52
C ARG A 294 -5.25 3.81 13.12
N GLU A 295 -4.56 4.86 13.58
CA GLU A 295 -4.93 6.25 13.36
C GLU A 295 -4.56 6.77 11.97
N HIS A 296 -3.37 6.45 11.45
CA HIS A 296 -2.86 7.03 10.20
C HIS A 296 -2.99 6.12 8.98
N ALA A 297 -3.33 4.83 9.17
CA ALA A 297 -3.63 3.93 8.06
C ALA A 297 -5.07 3.37 8.09
N LEU A 298 -5.44 2.56 9.09
CA LEU A 298 -6.74 1.87 9.07
C LEU A 298 -7.92 2.83 9.06
N LYS A 299 -7.93 3.85 9.91
CA LYS A 299 -9.03 4.82 10.02
C LYS A 299 -9.23 5.62 8.74
N PRO A 300 -8.19 6.26 8.15
CA PRO A 300 -8.32 6.89 6.86
C PRO A 300 -8.75 5.94 5.73
N LEU A 301 -8.35 4.66 5.76
CA LEU A 301 -8.80 3.65 4.79
C LEU A 301 -10.28 3.29 4.98
N ALA A 302 -10.79 3.31 6.21
CA ALA A 302 -12.20 3.10 6.50
C ALA A 302 -13.08 4.27 6.06
N ASP A 303 -12.55 5.49 6.20
CA ASP A 303 -13.23 6.74 5.81
C ASP A 303 -13.18 6.99 4.29
N GLU A 304 -12.45 6.17 3.53
CA GLU A 304 -12.42 6.32 2.08
C GLU A 304 -13.80 6.05 1.45
N VAL A 305 -14.25 7.03 0.64
CA VAL A 305 -15.48 6.94 -0.18
C VAL A 305 -15.52 5.69 -1.07
N ALA A 306 -14.35 5.13 -1.40
CA ALA A 306 -14.25 3.88 -2.15
C ALA A 306 -14.83 2.66 -1.41
N GLY A 307 -15.25 2.81 -0.15
CA GLY A 307 -15.92 1.77 0.64
C GLY A 307 -15.02 0.57 0.91
N ILE A 308 -13.74 0.84 1.22
CA ILE A 308 -12.71 -0.21 1.33
C ILE A 308 -13.02 -1.15 2.50
N LEU A 309 -13.39 -0.60 3.66
CA LEU A 309 -13.86 -1.37 4.81
C LEU A 309 -15.39 -1.30 4.91
N THR A 310 -16.01 -2.44 5.23
CA THR A 310 -17.46 -2.54 5.43
C THR A 310 -17.88 -1.93 6.77
N GLU A 311 -19.16 -1.55 6.88
CA GLU A 311 -19.72 -1.04 8.14
C GLU A 311 -19.56 -2.06 9.29
N LYS A 312 -19.69 -3.36 9.01
CA LYS A 312 -19.42 -4.42 9.99
C LYS A 312 -18.01 -4.32 10.57
N THR A 313 -17.00 -4.09 9.74
CA THR A 313 -15.62 -3.93 10.19
C THR A 313 -15.43 -2.67 11.02
N LYS A 314 -16.03 -1.55 10.59
CA LYS A 314 -16.00 -0.29 11.33
C LYS A 314 -16.63 -0.43 12.71
N GLU A 315 -17.80 -1.07 12.81
CA GLU A 315 -18.45 -1.38 14.08
C GLU A 315 -17.58 -2.25 14.99
N TRP A 316 -16.90 -3.25 14.43
CA TRP A 316 -16.01 -4.12 15.20
C TRP A 316 -14.78 -3.36 15.70
N LEU A 317 -14.22 -2.45 14.89
CA LEU A 317 -13.12 -1.58 15.28
C LEU A 317 -13.55 -0.61 16.39
N ALA A 318 -14.70 0.05 16.23
CA ALA A 318 -15.28 0.98 17.22
C ALA A 318 -15.55 0.32 18.57
N LYS A 319 -15.93 -0.98 18.59
CA LYS A 319 -16.12 -1.74 19.83
C LYS A 319 -14.84 -1.97 20.63
N LEU A 320 -13.67 -1.82 20.03
CA LEU A 320 -12.40 -2.20 20.66
C LEU A 320 -11.42 -1.04 20.84
N PHE A 321 -11.47 -0.03 19.97
CA PHE A 321 -10.46 1.01 19.87
C PHE A 321 -11.12 2.38 20.06
N LYS A 322 -10.60 3.16 21.00
CA LYS A 322 -11.24 4.41 21.43
C LYS A 322 -11.28 5.46 20.32
N GLU A 323 -10.23 5.50 19.53
CA GLU A 323 -10.05 6.40 18.38
C GLU A 323 -11.01 6.12 17.22
N TRP A 324 -11.76 5.01 17.29
CA TRP A 324 -12.83 4.61 16.36
C TRP A 324 -14.24 4.85 16.91
N MET A 325 -14.37 5.27 18.17
CA MET A 325 -15.67 5.69 18.71
C MET A 325 -15.98 7.09 18.17
N THR A 326 -16.51 7.17 16.95
CA THR A 326 -16.98 8.45 16.40
C THR A 326 -18.32 8.80 17.05
N GLY A 327 -18.30 9.76 17.98
CA GLY A 327 -19.46 10.51 18.44
C GLY A 327 -20.48 9.73 19.28
N GLU A 328 -20.14 9.39 20.52
CA GLU A 328 -21.19 9.45 21.55
C GLU A 328 -21.52 10.94 21.72
N ALA A 329 -22.78 11.27 21.45
CA ALA A 329 -23.35 12.60 21.55
C ALA A 329 -23.00 13.28 22.88
N GLU A 330 -22.42 14.49 22.79
CA GLU A 330 -22.67 15.51 23.81
C GLU A 330 -24.14 15.95 23.77
#